data_AF-A0A1R2CDF9-F1
#
_entry.id   AF-A0A1R2CDF9-F1
#
_cell.length_a   1.000
_cell.length_b   1.000
_cell.length_c   1.000
_cell.angle_alpha   90.00
_cell.angle_beta   90.00
_cell.angle_gamma   90.00
#
_symmetry.space_group_name_H-M   'P 1'
#
loop_
_entity.id
_entity.type
_entity.pdbx_description
1 polymer ?
#
loop_
_entity_poly.entity_id
_entity_poly.type
_entity_poly.pdbx_seq_one_letter_code
_entity_poly.pdbx_strand_id
1 'polypeptide(L)'
;MFCMHTSCSISINENYDSDVRKDLEDTLNTIVPQNPRYRHSMEGLDDMPAHVKSSLLGVNQFIPIRNGKLMLGTWQGIYLCEHRDHGGNRQIVLTIQGQAL
;
A
#
# COMPACT_ATOMS: atom_id res chain seq x y z
N MET A 1 3.66 0.06 -11.39
CA MET A 1 2.32 0.32 -10.81
C MET A 1 2.41 1.51 -9.87
N PHE A 2 1.40 2.39 -9.85
CA PHE A 2 1.40 3.64 -9.08
C PHE A 2 0.00 3.95 -8.49
N CYS A 3 -0.14 4.07 -7.16
CA CYS A 3 -1.35 4.58 -6.47
C CYS A 3 -1.40 6.10 -6.65
N MET A 4 -2.51 6.62 -7.20
CA MET A 4 -2.72 8.07 -7.38
C MET A 4 -3.29 8.75 -6.13
N HIS A 5 -3.04 8.19 -4.94
CA HIS A 5 -3.57 8.66 -3.67
C HIS A 5 -2.45 8.76 -2.65
N THR A 6 -2.57 9.71 -1.73
CA THR A 6 -1.55 10.01 -0.72
C THR A 6 -1.85 9.39 0.65
N SER A 7 -3.03 8.79 0.83
CA SER A 7 -3.46 8.08 2.04
C SER A 7 -3.59 6.57 1.83
N CYS A 8 -3.14 6.08 0.67
CA CYS A 8 -3.06 4.67 0.29
C CYS A 8 -1.62 4.32 -0.08
N SER A 9 -1.21 3.07 0.06
CA SER A 9 0.07 2.60 -0.50
C SER A 9 -0.07 1.29 -1.25
N ILE A 10 0.99 0.95 -1.96
CA ILE A 10 1.12 -0.34 -2.65
C ILE A 10 2.31 -1.08 -2.07
N SER A 11 2.10 -2.30 -1.59
CA SER A 11 3.14 -3.15 -0.99
C SER A 11 3.18 -4.53 -1.65
N ILE A 12 4.29 -5.24 -1.50
CA ILE A 12 4.42 -6.66 -1.86
C ILE A 12 4.81 -7.42 -0.60
N ASN A 13 4.00 -8.40 -0.21
CA ASN A 13 4.25 -9.22 0.99
C ASN A 13 3.68 -10.63 0.81
N GLU A 14 3.79 -11.47 1.83
CA GLU A 14 3.25 -12.82 1.83
C GLU A 14 1.72 -12.83 1.73
N ASN A 15 1.16 -13.53 0.74
CA ASN A 15 -0.28 -13.66 0.44
C ASN A 15 -0.78 -15.11 0.55
N TYR A 16 -0.25 -15.84 1.53
CA TYR A 16 -0.71 -17.18 1.87
C TYR A 16 -1.46 -17.16 3.20
N ASP A 17 -0.80 -16.69 4.26
CA ASP A 17 -1.43 -16.52 5.56
C ASP A 17 -2.24 -15.21 5.64
N SER A 18 -3.49 -15.29 6.09
CA SER A 18 -4.33 -14.12 6.31
C SER A 18 -3.87 -13.24 7.47
N ASP A 19 -3.15 -13.81 8.44
CA ASP A 19 -2.69 -13.09 9.63
C ASP A 19 -1.59 -12.09 9.29
N VAL A 20 -0.79 -12.33 8.24
CA VAL A 20 0.21 -11.38 7.73
C VAL A 20 -0.40 -10.00 7.42
N ARG A 21 -1.62 -9.96 6.89
CA ARG A 21 -2.30 -8.69 6.59
C ARG A 21 -2.72 -7.96 7.86
N LYS A 22 -3.20 -8.68 8.87
CA LYS A 22 -3.62 -8.11 10.17
C LYS A 22 -2.41 -7.62 10.95
N ASP A 23 -1.37 -8.46 11.08
CA ASP A 23 -0.15 -8.12 11.80
C ASP A 23 0.55 -6.91 11.18
N LEU A 24 0.55 -6.81 9.85
CA LEU A 24 1.07 -5.63 9.15
C LEU A 24 0.27 -4.37 9.50
N GLU A 25 -1.06 -4.43 9.47
CA GLU A 25 -1.93 -3.31 9.84
C GLU A 25 -1.74 -2.90 11.31
N ASP A 26 -1.75 -3.86 12.24
CA ASP A 26 -1.54 -3.64 13.67
C ASP A 26 -0.17 -3.04 13.96
N THR A 27 0.86 -3.52 13.27
CA THR A 27 2.22 -2.98 13.37
C THR A 27 2.27 -1.54 12.85
N LEU A 28 1.65 -1.24 11.71
CA LEU A 28 1.59 0.12 11.18
C LEU A 28 0.79 1.06 12.09
N ASN A 29 -0.28 0.57 12.71
CA ASN A 29 -1.04 1.31 13.73
C ASN A 29 -0.23 1.57 14.99
N THR A 30 0.70 0.68 15.35
CA THR A 30 1.62 0.88 16.47
C THR A 30 2.72 1.90 16.13
N ILE A 31 3.30 1.82 14.93
CA ILE A 31 4.37 2.74 14.47
C ILE A 31 3.82 4.16 14.23
N VAL A 32 2.64 4.24 13.62
CA VAL A 32 1.97 5.49 13.25
C VAL A 32 0.55 5.48 13.82
N PRO A 33 0.39 5.73 15.13
CA PRO A 33 -0.91 5.69 15.77
C PRO A 33 -1.77 6.87 15.36
N GLN A 34 -3.09 6.66 15.34
CA GLN A 34 -4.04 7.78 15.31
C GLN A 34 -3.81 8.64 16.56
N ASN A 35 -3.51 9.93 16.35
CA ASN A 35 -3.13 10.82 17.43
C ASN A 35 -3.63 12.25 17.18
N PRO A 36 -4.36 12.87 18.13
CA PRO A 36 -4.86 14.24 17.96
C PRO A 36 -3.75 15.30 17.93
N ARG A 37 -2.48 14.93 18.19
CA ARG A 37 -1.32 15.83 18.10
C ARG A 37 -0.89 16.12 16.66
N TYR A 38 -1.37 15.37 15.68
CA TYR A 38 -1.09 15.72 14.28
C TYR A 38 -1.80 17.01 13.90
N ARG A 39 -1.07 17.93 13.27
CA ARG A 39 -1.60 19.21 12.81
C ARG A 39 -2.56 19.06 11.62
N HIS A 40 -2.42 18.00 10.84
CA HIS A 40 -3.27 17.70 9.69
C HIS A 40 -4.32 16.68 10.13
N SER A 41 -5.57 17.12 10.22
CA SER A 41 -6.68 16.31 10.76
C SER A 41 -8.03 16.74 10.18
N MET A 42 -8.00 17.40 9.01
CA MET A 42 -9.21 17.96 8.40
C MET A 42 -10.18 16.86 7.99
N GLU A 43 -9.67 15.66 7.71
CA GLU A 43 -10.47 14.52 7.29
C GLU A 43 -10.66 13.47 8.39
N GLY A 44 -10.23 13.74 9.64
CA GLY A 44 -10.39 12.83 10.78
C GLY A 44 -9.08 12.52 11.52
N LEU A 45 -9.14 11.63 12.51
CA LEU A 45 -7.98 11.23 13.32
C LEU A 45 -6.98 10.33 12.56
N ASP A 46 -7.45 9.67 11.51
CA ASP A 46 -6.68 8.78 10.63
C ASP A 46 -6.05 9.52 9.43
N ASP A 47 -6.35 10.81 9.26
CA ASP A 47 -5.91 11.66 8.14
C ASP A 47 -4.38 11.70 7.99
N MET A 48 -3.68 12.37 8.91
CA MET A 48 -2.21 12.42 8.89
C MET A 48 -1.54 11.04 9.06
N PRO A 49 -1.98 10.14 9.96
CA PRO A 49 -1.41 8.80 10.06
C PRO A 49 -1.40 8.06 8.71
N ALA A 50 -2.48 8.16 7.94
CA ALA A 50 -2.55 7.53 6.63
C ALA A 50 -1.52 8.07 5.65
N HIS A 51 -1.28 9.39 5.66
CA HIS A 51 -0.22 10.00 4.85
C HIS A 51 1.18 9.53 5.26
N VAL A 52 1.45 9.39 6.57
CA VAL A 52 2.73 8.87 7.04
C VAL A 52 2.91 7.40 6.64
N LYS A 53 1.91 6.54 6.89
CA LYS A 53 1.97 5.12 6.50
C LYS A 53 2.12 4.94 4.99
N SER A 54 1.41 5.75 4.21
CA SER A 54 1.55 5.78 2.75
C SER A 54 2.98 6.15 2.32
N SER A 55 3.56 7.17 2.95
CA SER A 55 4.94 7.60 2.67
C SER A 55 5.99 6.57 3.08
N LEU A 56 5.76 5.82 4.16
CA LEU A 56 6.66 4.75 4.63
C LEU A 56 6.68 3.54 3.69
N LEU A 57 5.51 3.10 3.21
CA LEU A 57 5.40 1.94 2.33
C LEU A 57 5.64 2.29 0.85
N GLY A 58 5.33 3.52 0.45
CA GLY A 58 5.44 3.99 -0.92
C GLY A 58 4.20 3.72 -1.77
N VAL A 59 3.99 4.56 -2.78
CA VAL A 59 2.82 4.50 -3.67
C VAL A 59 3.08 3.69 -4.94
N ASN A 60 4.29 3.16 -5.15
CA ASN A 60 4.66 2.50 -6.39
C ASN A 60 5.42 1.19 -6.20
N GLN A 61 5.22 0.28 -7.14
CA GLN A 61 5.95 -0.99 -7.22
C GLN A 61 6.41 -1.26 -8.65
N PHE A 62 7.62 -1.80 -8.78
CA PHE A 62 8.19 -2.26 -10.04
C PHE A 62 8.31 -3.78 -10.00
N ILE A 63 7.58 -4.46 -10.89
CA ILE A 63 7.47 -5.92 -10.90
C ILE A 63 7.93 -6.42 -12.27
N PRO A 64 8.96 -7.28 -12.34
CA PRO A 64 9.39 -7.85 -13.62
C PRO A 64 8.29 -8.71 -14.25
N ILE A 65 8.27 -8.75 -15.58
CA ILE A 65 7.35 -9.58 -16.35
C ILE A 65 8.18 -10.51 -17.23
N ARG A 66 7.84 -11.80 -17.23
CA ARG A 66 8.45 -12.80 -18.12
C ARG A 66 7.37 -13.72 -18.68
N ASN A 67 7.41 -13.95 -19.99
CA ASN A 67 6.45 -14.80 -20.71
C ASN A 67 4.99 -14.42 -20.41
N GLY A 68 4.70 -13.11 -20.39
CA GLY A 68 3.37 -12.57 -20.11
C GLY A 68 2.89 -12.70 -18.66
N LYS A 69 3.75 -13.12 -17.73
CA LYS A 69 3.40 -13.29 -16.31
C LYS A 69 4.24 -12.39 -15.42
N LEU A 70 3.63 -11.86 -14.36
CA LEU A 70 4.35 -11.16 -13.29
C LEU A 70 5.29 -12.16 -12.59
N MET A 71 6.54 -11.76 -12.41
CA MET A 71 7.56 -12.56 -11.73
C MET A 71 7.52 -12.33 -10.23
N LEU A 72 6.45 -12.78 -9.59
CA LEU A 72 6.33 -12.82 -8.13
C LEU A 72 6.93 -14.13 -7.61
N GLY A 73 7.56 -14.08 -6.43
CA GLY A 73 7.93 -15.28 -5.68
C GLY A 73 6.69 -16.05 -5.22
N THR A 74 6.88 -17.31 -4.83
CA THR A 74 5.79 -18.25 -4.46
C THR A 74 4.74 -17.65 -3.53
N TRP A 75 5.19 -16.86 -2.56
CA TRP A 75 4.32 -16.28 -1.54
C TRP A 75 3.99 -14.80 -1.77
N GLN A 76 4.61 -14.13 -2.73
CA GLN A 76 4.43 -12.71 -2.92
C GLN A 76 3.06 -12.40 -3.54
N GLY A 77 2.27 -11.59 -2.84
CA GLY A 77 1.09 -10.92 -3.37
C GLY A 77 1.25 -9.41 -3.36
N ILE A 78 0.48 -8.76 -4.21
CA ILE A 78 0.45 -7.31 -4.35
C ILE A 78 -0.71 -6.78 -3.51
N TYR A 79 -0.41 -5.86 -2.58
CA TYR A 79 -1.40 -5.28 -1.67
C TYR A 79 -1.67 -3.83 -2.00
N LEU A 80 -2.95 -3.48 -2.01
CA LEU A 80 -3.42 -2.13 -1.75
C LEU A 80 -3.59 -1.99 -0.24
N CYS A 81 -2.72 -1.21 0.40
CA CYS A 81 -2.84 -0.88 1.81
C CYS A 81 -3.66 0.40 1.94
N GLU A 82 -4.93 0.24 2.29
CA GLU A 82 -5.80 1.34 2.68
C GLU A 82 -5.47 1.73 4.13
N HIS A 83 -5.13 3.00 4.36
CA HIS A 83 -4.75 3.47 5.71
C HIS A 83 -5.82 4.34 6.36
N ARG A 84 -6.91 4.61 5.65
CA ARG A 84 -8.09 5.30 6.15
C ARG A 84 -9.18 4.29 6.49
N ASP A 85 -9.88 4.52 7.59
CA ASP A 85 -11.02 3.66 7.97
C ASP A 85 -12.14 3.75 6.91
N HIS A 86 -12.21 4.91 6.22
CA HIS A 86 -13.16 5.20 5.14
C HIS A 86 -12.48 5.87 3.93
N GLY A 87 -11.58 5.16 3.25
CA GLY A 87 -10.78 5.72 2.15
C GLY A 87 -11.47 5.92 0.79
N GLY A 88 -12.65 5.33 0.59
CA GLY A 88 -13.40 5.45 -0.67
C GLY A 88 -12.72 4.78 -1.87
N ASN A 89 -13.05 5.25 -3.08
CA ASN A 89 -12.55 4.65 -4.32
C ASN A 89 -11.07 5.01 -4.55
N ARG A 90 -10.25 3.99 -4.79
CA ARG A 90 -8.82 4.15 -5.13
C ARG A 90 -8.57 3.94 -6.62
N GLN A 91 -7.54 4.61 -7.13
CA GLN A 91 -7.11 4.54 -8.51
C GLN A 91 -5.63 4.19 -8.56
N ILE A 92 -5.32 3.18 -9.38
CA ILE A 92 -3.99 2.66 -9.57
C ILE A 92 -3.70 2.67 -11.07
N VAL A 93 -2.55 3.22 -11.45
CA VAL A 93 -2.06 3.23 -12.83
C VAL A 93 -1.05 2.11 -13.02
N LEU A 94 -1.26 1.30 -14.07
CA LEU A 94 -0.32 0.30 -14.52
C LEU A 94 0.41 0.81 -15.76
N THR A 95 1.71 1.02 -15.62
CA THR A 95 2.61 1.26 -16.76
C THR A 95 3.42 -0.01 -16.98
N ILE A 96 3.36 -0.55 -18.20
CA ILE A 96 4.14 -1.71 -18.62
C ILE A 96 5.14 -1.22 -19.67
N GLN A 97 6.41 -1.49 -19.44
CA GLN A 97 7.49 -1.14 -20.35
C GLN A 97 8.43 -2.34 -20.49
N GLY A 98 8.83 -2.63 -21.72
CA GLY A 98 9.75 -3.71 -22.03
C GLY A 98 9.82 -3.94 -23.53
N GLN A 99 10.65 -4.90 -23.94
CA GLN A 99 10.74 -5.38 -25.30
C GLN A 99 10.48 -6.89 -25.32
N ALA A 100 9.98 -7.40 -26.45
CA ALA A 100 10.00 -8.84 -26.67
C ALA A 100 11.45 -9.31 -26.79
N LEU A 101 11.77 -10.43 -26.12
CA LEU A 101 13.01 -11.17 -26.33
C LEU A 101 12.83 -12.10 -27.53
#